data_AF-A0A0M2KE24-F1
#
_entry.id   AF-A0A0M2KE24-F1
#
_cell.length_a   1.000
_cell.length_b   1.000
_cell.length_c   1.000
_cell.angle_alpha   90.00
_cell.angle_beta   90.00
_cell.angle_gamma   90.00
#
_symmetry.space_group_name_H-M   'P 1'
#
loop_
_entity.id
_entity.type
_entity.pdbx_description
1 polymer ?
#
loop_
_entity_poly.entity_id
_entity_poly.type
_entity_poly.pdbx_seq_one_letter_code
_entity_poly.pdbx_strand_id
1 'polypeptide(L)'
;MSLSNTMSGYNALASALTQQGVAMTPAEMHGLISGLLCGGNRDSSWQMLVYDLTNEGMAFSQALIQSLQQLHQAIGDSLEDEGFLFQLYLPEDDDISVFDRADALAGWVNHFLLGLGVSQPKLGQIKGETGEAIDDLRTIAQLGYDENEDQDELEQSLEEVVEYVRVAALLCHDTFTRTLSAQAGVKKNTLH
;
A
#
# COMPACT_ATOMS: atom_id res chain seq x y z
N MET A 1 -21.12 9.71 12.27
CA MET A 1 -19.94 9.74 13.17
C MET A 1 -18.74 9.74 12.26
N SER A 2 -17.86 10.74 12.33
CA SER A 2 -16.73 10.89 11.43
C SER A 2 -15.70 9.78 11.65
N LEU A 3 -15.11 9.28 10.57
CA LEU A 3 -14.13 8.18 10.51
C LEU A 3 -12.79 8.48 11.21
N SER A 4 -12.72 9.55 12.01
CA SER A 4 -11.49 10.11 12.61
C SER A 4 -10.99 9.35 13.84
N ASN A 5 -11.51 8.15 14.16
CA ASN A 5 -11.33 7.55 15.50
C ASN A 5 -10.88 6.07 15.51
N THR A 6 -10.28 5.53 14.45
CA THR A 6 -10.02 4.08 14.38
C THR A 6 -8.63 3.65 13.92
N MET A 7 -7.77 4.55 13.44
CA MET A 7 -6.39 4.24 13.07
C MET A 7 -5.42 4.88 14.05
N SER A 8 -4.43 4.10 14.52
CA SER A 8 -3.33 4.64 15.34
C SER A 8 -2.60 5.73 14.53
N GLY A 9 -2.26 6.87 15.14
CA GLY A 9 -1.55 7.95 14.45
C GLY A 9 -0.16 7.54 13.96
N TYR A 10 0.38 8.26 12.97
CA TYR A 10 1.60 7.87 12.23
C TYR A 10 2.78 7.63 13.18
N ASN A 11 3.02 8.59 14.07
CA ASN A 11 4.09 8.52 15.07
C ASN A 11 3.89 7.42 16.12
N ALA A 12 2.64 7.05 16.42
CA ALA A 12 2.36 5.95 17.33
C ALA A 12 2.68 4.61 16.68
N LEU A 13 2.34 4.42 15.40
CA LEU A 13 2.71 3.21 14.67
C LEU A 13 4.22 3.13 14.46
N ALA A 14 4.89 4.24 14.12
CA ALA A 14 6.34 4.30 13.98
C ALA A 14 7.05 3.87 15.27
N SER A 15 6.57 4.38 16.42
CA SER A 15 7.09 4.02 17.74
C SER A 15 6.88 2.54 18.05
N ALA A 16 5.73 1.96 17.67
CA ALA A 16 5.43 0.54 17.90
C ALA A 16 6.31 -0.38 17.04
N LEU A 17 6.51 -0.04 15.77
CA LEU A 17 7.42 -0.76 14.85
C LEU A 17 8.85 -0.73 15.38
N THR A 18 9.34 0.44 15.79
CA THR A 18 10.69 0.64 16.34
C THR A 18 10.90 -0.15 17.63
N GLN A 19 9.94 -0.10 18.58
CA GLN A 19 10.03 -0.85 19.84
C GLN A 19 10.10 -2.36 19.63
N GLN A 20 9.50 -2.85 18.55
CA GLN A 20 9.53 -4.25 18.18
C GLN A 20 10.78 -4.63 17.35
N GLY A 21 11.57 -3.64 16.90
CA GLY A 21 12.74 -3.87 16.06
C GLY A 21 12.39 -4.18 14.59
N VAL A 22 11.18 -3.82 14.15
CA VAL A 22 10.78 -3.94 12.75
C VAL A 22 11.42 -2.80 11.97
N ALA A 23 12.24 -3.12 10.97
CA ALA A 23 12.93 -2.15 10.13
C ALA A 23 12.02 -1.61 9.01
N MET A 24 10.88 -1.05 9.39
CA MET A 24 9.93 -0.41 8.48
C MET A 24 9.35 0.86 9.09
N THR A 25 9.08 1.83 8.23
CA THR A 25 8.25 2.99 8.53
C THR A 25 6.76 2.66 8.44
N PRO A 26 5.87 3.50 9.01
CA PRO A 26 4.44 3.36 8.80
C PRO A 26 4.02 3.42 7.32
N ALA A 27 4.68 4.26 6.52
CA ALA A 27 4.43 4.37 5.08
C ALA A 27 4.73 3.06 4.36
N GLU A 28 5.89 2.46 4.61
CA GLU A 28 6.27 1.16 4.05
C GLU A 28 5.31 0.05 4.48
N MET A 29 4.92 0.03 5.76
CA MET A 29 3.98 -0.98 6.29
C MET A 29 2.60 -0.85 5.67
N HIS A 30 2.11 0.39 5.50
CA HIS A 30 0.88 0.65 4.77
C HIS A 30 1.01 0.22 3.31
N GLY A 31 2.10 0.57 2.63
CA GLY A 31 2.37 0.15 1.25
C GLY A 31 2.30 -1.36 1.11
N LEU A 32 2.97 -2.11 1.99
CA LEU A 32 2.95 -3.58 2.00
C LEU A 32 1.52 -4.14 2.13
N ILE A 33 0.76 -3.69 3.13
CA ILE A 33 -0.60 -4.17 3.36
C ILE A 33 -1.53 -3.78 2.19
N SER A 34 -1.41 -2.56 1.68
CA SER A 34 -2.13 -2.11 0.48
C SER A 34 -1.79 -2.98 -0.73
N GLY A 35 -0.51 -3.33 -0.94
CA GLY A 35 -0.09 -4.20 -2.03
C GLY A 35 -0.68 -5.61 -1.93
N LEU A 36 -0.72 -6.18 -0.72
CA LEU A 36 -1.34 -7.48 -0.47
C LEU A 36 -2.84 -7.46 -0.82
N LEU A 37 -3.57 -6.44 -0.34
CA LEU A 37 -5.00 -6.26 -0.56
C LEU A 37 -5.31 -5.96 -2.03
N CYS A 38 -4.59 -5.02 -2.66
CA CYS A 38 -4.73 -4.69 -4.08
C CYS A 38 -4.37 -5.89 -4.97
N GLY A 39 -3.47 -6.76 -4.53
CA GLY A 39 -3.15 -8.02 -5.18
C GLY A 39 -4.19 -9.12 -4.95
N GLY A 40 -5.28 -8.87 -4.23
CA GLY A 40 -6.38 -9.82 -4.06
C GLY A 40 -6.29 -10.75 -2.85
N ASN A 41 -5.41 -10.48 -1.89
CA ASN A 41 -5.47 -11.14 -0.58
C ASN A 41 -6.76 -10.72 0.15
N ARG A 42 -7.52 -11.70 0.67
CA ARG A 42 -8.82 -11.47 1.33
C ARG A 42 -9.04 -12.29 2.60
N ASP A 43 -8.05 -13.07 2.99
CA ASP A 43 -8.15 -13.97 4.13
C ASP A 43 -7.10 -13.62 5.19
N SER A 44 -7.09 -14.35 6.30
CA SER A 44 -6.19 -14.07 7.41
C SER A 44 -4.70 -14.38 7.12
N SER A 45 -4.34 -14.86 5.93
CA SER A 45 -2.95 -15.15 5.57
C SER A 45 -2.07 -13.91 5.50
N TRP A 46 -2.66 -12.71 5.32
CA TRP A 46 -1.92 -11.45 5.26
C TRP A 46 -1.00 -11.26 6.47
N GLN A 47 -1.42 -11.70 7.67
CA GLN A 47 -0.62 -11.57 8.88
C GLN A 47 0.67 -12.38 8.81
N MET A 48 0.57 -13.64 8.37
CA MET A 48 1.75 -14.49 8.21
C MET A 48 2.67 -13.94 7.12
N LEU A 49 2.10 -13.46 6.00
CA LEU A 49 2.89 -12.83 4.94
C LEU A 49 3.65 -11.59 5.45
N VAL A 50 2.99 -10.73 6.23
CA VAL A 50 3.65 -9.58 6.85
C VAL A 50 4.75 -10.04 7.81
N TYR A 51 4.53 -11.05 8.66
CA TYR A 51 5.58 -11.55 9.54
C TYR A 51 6.78 -12.09 8.77
N ASP A 52 6.55 -12.88 7.72
CA ASP A 52 7.60 -13.47 6.89
C ASP A 52 8.44 -12.39 6.21
N LEU A 53 7.79 -11.33 5.70
CA LEU A 53 8.44 -10.27 4.95
C LEU A 53 9.16 -9.24 5.83
N THR A 54 8.76 -9.10 7.09
CA THR A 54 9.15 -7.93 7.91
C THR A 54 9.73 -8.28 9.28
N ASN A 55 9.62 -9.54 9.70
CA ASN A 55 9.99 -9.98 11.06
C ASN A 55 10.48 -11.44 11.11
N GLU A 56 11.11 -11.92 10.03
CA GLU A 56 11.68 -13.28 9.94
C GLU A 56 10.65 -14.40 10.27
N GLY A 57 9.38 -14.17 9.97
CA GLY A 57 8.27 -15.08 10.25
C GLY A 57 7.83 -15.11 11.72
N MET A 58 8.46 -14.33 12.60
CA MET A 58 8.06 -14.23 14.00
C MET A 58 6.79 -13.38 14.16
N ALA A 59 5.87 -13.83 14.99
CA ALA A 59 4.64 -13.09 15.28
C ALA A 59 4.92 -11.77 16.00
N PHE A 60 4.11 -10.75 15.71
CA PHE A 60 4.20 -9.47 16.39
C PHE A 60 3.68 -9.49 17.83
N SER A 61 4.03 -8.44 18.58
CA SER A 61 3.43 -8.20 19.90
C SER A 61 1.93 -7.96 19.75
N GLN A 62 1.16 -8.28 20.79
CA GLN A 62 -0.30 -8.11 20.76
C GLN A 62 -0.72 -6.66 20.47
N ALA A 63 0.06 -5.69 20.92
CA ALA A 63 -0.18 -4.27 20.67
C ALA A 63 0.04 -3.91 19.19
N LEU A 64 1.19 -4.29 18.62
CA LEU A 64 1.50 -3.98 17.22
C LEU A 64 0.51 -4.66 16.27
N ILE A 65 0.20 -5.95 16.48
CA ILE A 65 -0.73 -6.65 15.58
C ILE A 65 -2.14 -6.06 15.63
N GLN A 66 -2.59 -5.54 16.78
CA GLN A 66 -3.89 -4.85 16.87
C GLN A 66 -3.90 -3.56 16.05
N SER A 67 -2.83 -2.75 16.12
CA SER A 67 -2.68 -1.55 15.28
C SER A 67 -2.65 -1.92 13.79
N LEU A 68 -1.95 -2.99 13.41
CA LEU A 68 -1.89 -3.44 12.01
C LEU A 68 -3.22 -4.04 11.52
N GLN A 69 -4.00 -4.67 12.40
CA GLN A 69 -5.35 -5.13 12.07
C GLN A 69 -6.30 -3.95 11.80
N GLN A 70 -6.21 -2.90 12.61
CA GLN A 70 -6.97 -1.65 12.37
C GLN A 70 -6.56 -0.99 11.05
N LEU A 71 -5.25 -0.91 10.79
CA LEU A 71 -4.69 -0.41 9.54
C LEU A 71 -5.20 -1.21 8.32
N HIS A 72 -5.08 -2.54 8.38
CA HIS A 72 -5.56 -3.42 7.32
C HIS A 72 -7.05 -3.26 7.05
N GLN A 73 -7.88 -3.19 8.10
CA GLN A 73 -9.32 -2.97 7.95
C GLN A 73 -9.62 -1.62 7.29
N ALA A 74 -8.98 -0.54 7.77
CA ALA A 74 -9.18 0.80 7.21
C ALA A 74 -8.77 0.88 5.73
N ILE A 75 -7.65 0.25 5.35
CA ILE A 75 -7.22 0.15 3.96
C ILE A 75 -8.29 -0.59 3.13
N GLY A 76 -8.72 -1.77 3.58
CA GLY A 76 -9.73 -2.56 2.88
C GLY A 76 -11.04 -1.80 2.68
N ASP A 77 -11.56 -1.16 3.73
CA ASP A 77 -12.78 -0.36 3.66
C ASP A 77 -12.64 0.81 2.67
N SER A 78 -11.50 1.50 2.67
CA SER A 78 -11.26 2.64 1.77
C SER A 78 -11.06 2.26 0.30
N LEU A 79 -10.55 1.05 0.02
CA LEU A 79 -10.38 0.51 -1.33
C LEU A 79 -11.71 0.04 -1.95
N GLU A 80 -12.69 -0.33 -1.12
CA GLU A 80 -14.04 -0.72 -1.56
C GLU A 80 -15.02 0.48 -1.63
N ASP A 81 -14.63 1.64 -1.12
CA ASP A 81 -15.49 2.83 -1.05
C ASP A 81 -15.69 3.48 -2.43
N GLU A 82 -16.95 3.74 -2.80
CA GLU A 82 -17.33 4.35 -4.07
C GLU A 82 -16.92 5.84 -4.19
N GLY A 83 -16.59 6.48 -3.07
CA GLY A 83 -16.11 7.85 -2.97
C GLY A 83 -14.61 8.02 -3.18
N PHE A 84 -13.88 6.95 -3.53
CA PHE A 84 -12.42 6.97 -3.77
C PHE A 84 -11.61 7.48 -2.58
N LEU A 85 -11.99 7.03 -1.36
CA LEU A 85 -11.41 7.49 -0.09
C LEU A 85 -10.04 6.90 0.25
N PHE A 86 -9.52 5.95 -0.53
CA PHE A 86 -8.17 5.42 -0.32
C PHE A 86 -7.13 6.54 -0.42
N GLN A 87 -6.27 6.62 0.59
CA GLN A 87 -5.17 7.58 0.71
C GLN A 87 -3.87 6.84 1.04
N LEU A 88 -2.73 7.40 0.63
CA LEU A 88 -1.42 6.89 1.04
C LEU A 88 -1.13 7.35 2.46
N TYR A 89 -0.58 6.47 3.29
CA TYR A 89 -0.22 6.83 4.66
C TYR A 89 1.20 7.36 4.73
N LEU A 90 1.34 8.64 4.44
CA LEU A 90 2.60 9.36 4.42
C LEU A 90 2.73 10.25 5.67
N PRO A 91 3.95 10.67 6.05
CA PRO A 91 4.12 11.66 7.10
C PRO A 91 3.59 13.04 6.64
N GLU A 92 2.84 13.71 7.52
CA GLU A 92 2.17 15.00 7.24
C GLU A 92 2.47 16.07 8.31
N ASP A 93 3.37 15.80 9.26
CA ASP A 93 3.72 16.79 10.29
C ASP A 93 4.47 17.98 9.65
N ASP A 94 4.21 19.21 10.13
CA ASP A 94 4.74 20.46 9.55
C ASP A 94 6.28 20.55 9.54
N ASP A 95 6.97 19.72 10.32
CA ASP A 95 8.43 19.66 10.42
C ASP A 95 9.08 18.64 9.48
N ILE A 96 8.29 17.89 8.72
CA ILE A 96 8.76 16.89 7.76
C ILE A 96 9.10 17.59 6.43
N SER A 97 10.32 17.39 5.95
CA SER A 97 10.76 18.00 4.69
C SER A 97 10.12 17.33 3.47
N VAL A 98 10.06 18.04 2.33
CA VAL A 98 9.65 17.46 1.05
C VAL A 98 10.50 16.25 0.66
N PHE A 99 11.79 16.27 1.01
CA PHE A 99 12.74 15.18 0.78
C PHE A 99 12.36 13.93 1.58
N ASP A 100 12.07 14.08 2.88
CA ASP A 100 11.61 12.98 3.73
C ASP A 100 10.26 12.41 3.24
N ARG A 101 9.35 13.26 2.73
CA ARG A 101 8.09 12.81 2.14
C ARG A 101 8.30 12.07 0.82
N ALA A 102 9.24 12.50 -0.02
CA ALA A 102 9.61 11.81 -1.24
C ALA A 102 10.22 10.43 -0.95
N ASP A 103 11.09 10.33 0.06
CA ASP A 103 11.66 9.06 0.52
C ASP A 103 10.57 8.14 1.09
N ALA A 104 9.63 8.69 1.87
CA ALA A 104 8.49 7.93 2.38
C ALA A 104 7.60 7.42 1.26
N LEU A 105 7.37 8.20 0.19
CA LEU A 105 6.63 7.76 -0.99
C LEU A 105 7.37 6.64 -1.74
N ALA A 106 8.67 6.78 -1.96
CA ALA A 106 9.47 5.72 -2.58
C ALA A 106 9.44 4.43 -1.76
N GLY A 107 9.56 4.53 -0.43
CA GLY A 107 9.40 3.42 0.50
C GLY A 107 8.02 2.77 0.41
N TRP A 108 6.97 3.58 0.38
CA TRP A 108 5.59 3.14 0.21
C TRP A 108 5.42 2.34 -1.08
N VAL A 109 5.89 2.88 -2.22
CA VAL A 109 5.76 2.24 -3.54
C VAL A 109 6.56 0.93 -3.61
N ASN A 110 7.79 0.90 -3.08
CA ASN A 110 8.60 -0.31 -3.01
C ASN A 110 7.87 -1.44 -2.28
N HIS A 111 7.26 -1.13 -1.14
CA HIS A 111 6.55 -2.13 -0.33
C HIS A 111 5.18 -2.49 -0.90
N PHE A 112 4.50 -1.55 -1.57
CA PHE A 112 3.32 -1.85 -2.36
C PHE A 112 3.61 -2.87 -3.46
N LEU A 113 4.69 -2.67 -4.23
CA LEU A 113 5.12 -3.61 -5.26
C LEU A 113 5.54 -4.97 -4.67
N LEU A 114 6.17 -4.99 -3.49
CA LEU A 114 6.47 -6.22 -2.77
C LEU A 114 5.19 -7.01 -2.42
N GLY A 115 4.22 -6.36 -1.77
CA GLY A 115 2.95 -6.98 -1.42
C GLY A 115 2.18 -7.46 -2.66
N LEU A 116 2.17 -6.66 -3.72
CA LEU A 116 1.52 -6.99 -4.98
C LEU A 116 2.17 -8.21 -5.65
N GLY A 117 3.51 -8.26 -5.67
CA GLY A 117 4.28 -9.37 -6.26
C GLY A 117 4.11 -10.69 -5.51
N VAL A 118 3.97 -10.63 -4.19
CA VAL A 118 3.66 -11.82 -3.35
C VAL A 118 2.27 -12.35 -3.65
N SER A 119 1.27 -11.46 -3.78
CA SER A 119 -0.11 -11.85 -4.09
C SER A 119 -0.30 -12.28 -5.54
N GLN A 120 0.51 -11.79 -6.48
CA GLN A 120 0.38 -12.03 -7.93
C GLN A 120 1.68 -12.63 -8.53
N PRO A 121 1.85 -13.98 -8.51
CA PRO A 121 3.08 -14.63 -9.00
C PRO A 121 3.43 -14.39 -10.47
N LYS A 122 2.48 -13.89 -11.27
CA LYS A 122 2.66 -13.55 -12.69
C LYS A 122 2.62 -12.04 -12.94
N LEU A 123 2.95 -11.22 -11.94
CA LEU A 123 2.88 -9.75 -12.04
C LEU A 123 3.63 -9.19 -13.26
N GLY A 124 4.80 -9.74 -13.61
CA GLY A 124 5.57 -9.32 -14.80
C GLY A 124 4.92 -9.67 -16.16
N GLN A 125 3.84 -10.47 -16.17
CA GLN A 125 3.10 -10.82 -17.38
C GLN A 125 1.85 -9.97 -17.58
N ILE A 126 1.51 -9.09 -16.63
CA ILE A 126 0.38 -8.17 -16.75
C ILE A 126 0.66 -7.17 -17.88
N LYS A 127 -0.38 -6.86 -18.66
CA LYS A 127 -0.35 -6.01 -19.85
C LYS A 127 -1.51 -5.02 -19.82
N GLY A 128 -1.48 -4.05 -20.73
CA GLY A 128 -2.44 -2.96 -20.76
C GLY A 128 -2.17 -1.95 -19.65
N GLU A 129 -3.18 -1.14 -19.35
CA GLU A 129 -3.08 -0.01 -18.42
C GLU A 129 -2.51 -0.40 -17.05
N THR A 130 -2.95 -1.52 -16.47
CA THR A 130 -2.42 -2.00 -15.18
C THR A 130 -0.95 -2.39 -15.27
N GLY A 131 -0.51 -2.97 -16.40
CA GLY A 131 0.88 -3.33 -16.61
C GLY A 131 1.78 -2.09 -16.71
N GLU A 132 1.33 -1.08 -17.45
CA GLU A 132 2.00 0.21 -17.58
C GLU A 132 2.10 0.92 -16.22
N ALA A 133 1.00 0.97 -15.45
CA ALA A 133 1.01 1.54 -14.11
C ALA A 133 2.00 0.83 -13.18
N ILE A 134 2.13 -0.50 -13.25
CA ILE A 134 3.12 -1.24 -12.46
C ILE A 134 4.56 -0.89 -12.88
N ASP A 135 4.82 -0.70 -14.18
CA ASP A 135 6.13 -0.30 -14.68
C ASP A 135 6.49 1.14 -14.28
N ASP A 136 5.50 2.05 -14.29
CA ASP A 136 5.66 3.41 -13.79
C ASP A 136 5.94 3.42 -12.28
N LEU A 137 5.20 2.63 -11.50
CA LEU A 137 5.47 2.47 -10.06
C LEU A 137 6.89 1.96 -9.79
N ARG A 138 7.42 1.03 -10.59
CA ARG A 138 8.83 0.59 -10.47
C ARG A 138 9.81 1.73 -10.71
N THR A 139 9.50 2.63 -11.65
CA THR A 139 10.30 3.81 -11.94
C THR A 139 10.24 4.80 -10.79
N ILE A 140 9.05 5.08 -10.26
CA ILE A 140 8.84 5.96 -9.10
C ILE A 140 9.58 5.44 -7.86
N ALA A 141 9.56 4.13 -7.63
CA ALA A 141 10.24 3.50 -6.49
C ALA A 141 11.76 3.67 -6.49
N GLN A 142 12.34 4.01 -7.65
CA GLN A 142 13.76 4.25 -7.87
C GLN A 142 14.08 5.73 -8.10
N LEU A 143 13.06 6.59 -8.10
CA LEU A 143 13.21 8.01 -8.38
C LEU A 143 13.97 8.66 -7.21
N GLY A 144 15.02 9.39 -7.55
CA GLY A 144 15.67 10.33 -6.64
C GLY A 144 15.26 11.76 -7.00
N TYR A 145 15.48 12.68 -6.08
CA TYR A 145 15.33 14.12 -6.28
C TYR A 145 16.71 14.78 -6.33
N ASP A 146 16.82 15.93 -7.00
CA ASP A 146 18.01 16.77 -6.88
C ASP A 146 17.83 17.70 -5.68
N GLU A 147 18.68 17.57 -4.67
CA GLU A 147 18.66 18.44 -3.47
C GLU A 147 18.87 19.93 -3.78
N ASN A 148 19.33 20.26 -5.00
CA ASN A 148 19.55 21.63 -5.46
C ASN A 148 18.35 22.21 -6.24
N GLU A 149 17.30 21.42 -6.50
CA GLU A 149 16.07 21.91 -7.12
C GLU A 149 15.28 22.82 -6.17
N ASP A 150 14.38 23.60 -6.76
CA ASP A 150 13.47 24.46 -6.01
C ASP A 150 12.49 23.59 -5.19
N GLN A 151 12.42 23.82 -3.88
CA GLN A 151 11.61 23.00 -2.99
C GLN A 151 10.11 23.16 -3.24
N ASP A 152 9.64 24.34 -3.64
CA ASP A 152 8.23 24.58 -3.93
C ASP A 152 7.82 23.83 -5.23
N GLU A 153 8.71 23.82 -6.23
CA GLU A 153 8.51 23.03 -7.46
C GLU A 153 8.51 21.52 -7.17
N LEU A 154 9.39 21.06 -6.28
CA LEU A 154 9.45 19.66 -5.86
C LEU A 154 8.21 19.26 -5.06
N GLU A 155 7.70 20.13 -4.19
CA GLU A 155 6.45 19.89 -3.43
C GLU A 155 5.26 19.69 -4.37
N GLN A 156 5.09 20.57 -5.35
CA GLN A 156 4.02 20.45 -6.33
C GLN A 156 4.16 19.15 -7.14
N SER A 157 5.38 18.82 -7.59
CA SER A 157 5.64 17.59 -8.33
C SER A 157 5.36 16.36 -7.49
N LEU A 158 5.71 16.38 -6.20
CA LEU A 158 5.46 15.28 -5.28
C LEU A 158 3.97 15.04 -5.09
N GLU A 159 3.14 16.08 -4.95
CA GLU A 159 1.68 15.94 -4.85
C GLU A 159 1.08 15.24 -6.07
N GLU A 160 1.54 15.59 -7.28
CA GLU A 160 1.11 14.94 -8.51
C GLU A 160 1.49 13.45 -8.54
N VAL A 161 2.70 13.11 -8.11
CA VAL A 161 3.17 11.71 -8.04
C VAL A 161 2.41 10.93 -6.97
N VAL A 162 2.13 11.53 -5.81
CA VAL A 162 1.31 10.91 -4.75
C VAL A 162 -0.07 10.56 -5.30
N GLU A 163 -0.72 11.47 -6.02
CA GLU A 163 -2.04 11.21 -6.62
C GLU A 163 -1.97 10.13 -7.70
N TYR A 164 -0.93 10.15 -8.54
CA TYR A 164 -0.71 9.08 -9.52
C TYR A 164 -0.58 7.70 -8.85
N VAL A 165 0.25 7.59 -7.81
CA VAL A 165 0.45 6.34 -7.06
C VAL A 165 -0.86 5.86 -6.43
N ARG A 166 -1.67 6.77 -5.88
CA ARG A 166 -2.98 6.47 -5.32
C ARG A 166 -3.93 5.87 -6.37
N VAL A 167 -4.01 6.48 -7.55
CA VAL A 167 -4.84 5.99 -8.67
C VAL A 167 -4.32 4.66 -9.21
N ALA A 168 -3.01 4.50 -9.34
CA ALA A 168 -2.39 3.25 -9.78
C ALA A 168 -2.70 2.08 -8.82
N ALA A 169 -2.70 2.34 -7.50
CA ALA A 169 -3.09 1.35 -6.50
C ALA A 169 -4.56 0.93 -6.65
N LEU A 170 -5.47 1.89 -6.85
CA LEU A 170 -6.90 1.62 -7.12
C LEU A 170 -7.11 0.83 -8.41
N LEU A 171 -6.36 1.13 -9.48
CA LEU A 171 -6.39 0.38 -10.73
C LEU A 171 -5.92 -1.07 -10.53
N CYS A 172 -4.85 -1.28 -9.76
CA CYS A 172 -4.38 -2.61 -9.40
C CYS A 172 -5.46 -3.37 -8.62
N HIS A 173 -6.05 -2.74 -7.60
CA HIS A 173 -7.14 -3.33 -6.82
C HIS A 173 -8.31 -3.75 -7.71
N ASP A 174 -8.79 -2.88 -8.59
CA ASP A 174 -9.86 -3.19 -9.55
C ASP A 174 -9.51 -4.41 -10.40
N THR A 175 -8.32 -4.41 -10.99
CA THR A 175 -7.83 -5.47 -11.88
C THR A 175 -7.80 -6.83 -11.21
N PHE A 176 -7.17 -6.92 -10.03
CA PHE A 176 -6.91 -8.21 -9.40
C PHE A 176 -8.05 -8.72 -8.53
N THR A 177 -8.94 -7.83 -8.06
CA THR A 177 -10.09 -8.25 -7.25
C THR A 177 -11.38 -8.47 -8.07
N ARG A 178 -11.59 -7.74 -9.17
CA ARG A 178 -12.77 -7.96 -10.04
C ARG A 178 -12.62 -9.13 -11.00
N THR A 179 -11.40 -9.48 -11.42
CA THR A 179 -11.20 -10.64 -12.33
C THR A 179 -11.64 -11.97 -11.71
N LEU A 180 -11.65 -12.08 -10.37
CA LEU A 180 -12.14 -13.26 -9.65
C LEU A 180 -13.68 -13.36 -9.61
N SER A 181 -14.42 -12.24 -9.70
CA SER A 181 -15.89 -12.27 -9.68
C SER A 181 -16.48 -12.73 -11.02
N ALA A 182 -15.84 -12.41 -12.15
CA ALA A 182 -16.25 -12.86 -13.48
C ALA A 182 -16.07 -14.38 -13.69
N GLN A 183 -15.06 -15.01 -13.09
CA GLN A 183 -14.82 -16.46 -13.22
C GLN A 183 -15.77 -17.32 -12.34
N ALA A 184 -16.32 -16.77 -11.26
CA ALA A 184 -17.32 -17.45 -10.43
C ALA A 184 -18.72 -17.50 -11.09
N GLY A 185 -19.03 -16.57 -12.01
CA GLY A 185 -20.31 -16.53 -12.72
C GLY A 185 -20.45 -17.52 -13.88
N VAL A 186 -19.33 -18.00 -14.46
CA VAL A 186 -19.36 -18.85 -15.67
C VAL A 186 -19.56 -20.34 -15.36
N LYS A 187 -19.29 -20.80 -14.13
CA LYS A 187 -19.39 -22.23 -13.76
C LYS A 187 -20.79 -22.74 -13.41
N LYS A 188 -21.86 -21.93 -13.50
CA LYS A 188 -23.22 -22.33 -13.11
C LYS A 188 -24.23 -22.60 -14.23
N ASN A 189 -23.80 -22.68 -15.48
CA ASN A 189 -24.66 -23.17 -16.57
C ASN A 189 -23.95 -24.24 -17.41
N THR A 190 -24.03 -25.49 -16.96
CA THR A 190 -24.02 -26.63 -17.88
C THR A 190 -25.07 -27.61 -17.36
N LEU A 191 -26.32 -27.34 -17.75
CA LEU A 191 -27.37 -28.34 -17.77
C LEU A 191 -27.02 -29.32 -18.89
N HIS A 192 -26.65 -30.55 -18.53
CA HIS A 192 -26.90 -31.70 -19.38
C HIS A 192 -27.07 -32.98 -18.57
#